data_AF-A0AB35Q0K6-F1
#
_entry.id   AF-A0AB35Q0K6-F1
#
_cell.length_a   1.000
_cell.length_b   1.000
_cell.length_c   1.000
_cell.angle_alpha   90.00
_cell.angle_beta   90.00
_cell.angle_gamma   90.00
#
_symmetry.space_group_name_H-M   'P 1'
#
loop_
_entity.id
_entity.type
_entity.pdbx_description
1 polymer ?
#
loop_
_entity_poly.entity_id
_entity_poly.type
_entity_poly.pdbx_seq_one_letter_code
_entity_poly.pdbx_strand_id
1 'polypeptide(L)'
;MQVQETHCIESGLVFNIGAVSYRRRIMVPLLLALAPGGKSTTAKHELFFNGNSVAKAEAKGSVNLDGVPLSGMQTKGWEGFIEANQSATIEARMSSSSGGSTPSSTTIYIGAA
;
A
#
# COMPACT_ATOMS: atom_id res chain seq x y z
N MET A 1 -11.35 -15.14 4.72
CA MET A 1 -10.76 -14.94 6.07
C MET A 1 -11.80 -14.24 6.93
N GLN A 2 -12.02 -14.70 8.16
CA GLN A 2 -12.74 -13.91 9.16
C GLN A 2 -11.75 -12.92 9.77
N VAL A 3 -11.99 -11.63 9.57
CA VAL A 3 -11.12 -10.57 10.11
C VAL A 3 -11.25 -10.54 11.63
N GLN A 4 -10.13 -10.60 12.33
CA GLN A 4 -10.07 -10.51 13.79
C GLN A 4 -9.48 -9.17 14.24
N GLU A 5 -8.58 -8.60 13.42
CA GLU A 5 -7.96 -7.30 13.69
C GLU A 5 -8.03 -6.41 12.45
N THR A 6 -8.27 -5.12 12.66
CA THR A 6 -8.21 -4.08 11.62
C THR A 6 -7.32 -2.96 12.11
N HIS A 7 -6.32 -2.61 11.30
CA HIS A 7 -5.33 -1.58 11.61
C HIS A 7 -5.28 -0.55 10.50
N CYS A 8 -4.94 0.69 10.85
CA CYS A 8 -4.70 1.78 9.92
C CYS A 8 -3.29 2.33 10.18
N ILE A 9 -2.40 2.23 9.20
CA ILE A 9 -1.00 2.64 9.34
C ILE A 9 -0.76 3.88 8.50
N GLU A 10 -0.31 4.97 9.13
CA GLU A 10 0.14 6.18 8.44
C GLU A 10 1.46 5.95 7.70
N SER A 11 1.65 6.68 6.61
CA SER A 11 2.87 6.59 5.79
C SER A 11 4.17 6.70 6.62
N GLY A 12 5.09 5.76 6.43
CA GLY A 12 6.40 5.73 7.07
C GLY A 12 6.41 5.17 8.49
N LEU A 13 5.25 4.82 9.06
CA LEU A 13 5.19 4.11 10.34
C LEU A 13 5.32 2.60 10.13
N VAL A 14 6.12 1.98 10.99
CA VAL A 14 6.28 0.52 11.03
C VAL A 14 5.34 -0.03 12.10
N PHE A 15 4.40 -0.89 11.68
CA PHE A 15 3.53 -1.61 12.59
C PHE A 15 4.10 -2.99 12.89
N ASN A 16 4.17 -3.33 14.17
CA ASN A 16 4.67 -4.60 14.66
C ASN A 16 3.49 -5.52 14.98
N ILE A 17 3.47 -6.68 14.35
CA ILE A 17 2.46 -7.71 14.56
C ILE A 17 3.07 -8.77 15.49
N GLY A 18 2.58 -8.83 16.72
CA GLY A 18 3.04 -9.79 17.73
C GLY A 18 2.77 -11.24 17.34
N ALA A 19 3.56 -12.18 17.86
CA ALA A 19 3.41 -13.61 17.62
C ALA A 19 2.15 -14.19 18.30
N VAL A 20 1.52 -15.17 17.67
CA VAL A 20 0.39 -15.95 18.22
C VAL A 20 0.53 -17.43 17.89
N SER A 21 -0.21 -18.30 18.59
CA SER A 21 -0.06 -19.76 18.50
C SER A 21 -0.56 -20.42 17.21
N TYR A 22 -1.19 -19.67 16.31
CA TYR A 22 -1.76 -20.16 15.06
C TYR A 22 -1.32 -19.30 13.87
N ARG A 23 -1.41 -19.89 12.67
CA ARG A 23 -1.11 -19.20 11.41
C ARG A 23 -2.17 -18.12 11.16
N ARG A 24 -1.73 -16.93 10.76
CA ARG A 24 -2.63 -15.83 10.39
C ARG A 24 -2.46 -15.46 8.94
N ARG A 25 -3.54 -15.05 8.30
CA ARG A 25 -3.53 -14.39 7.00
C ARG A 25 -3.55 -12.88 7.24
N ILE A 26 -2.78 -12.16 6.44
CA ILE A 26 -2.74 -10.71 6.42
C ILE A 26 -3.17 -10.24 5.03
N MET A 27 -3.95 -9.16 4.97
CA MET A 27 -4.49 -8.62 3.74
C MET A 27 -4.45 -7.10 3.77
N VAL A 28 -3.95 -6.53 2.67
CA VAL A 28 -4.07 -5.11 2.34
C VAL A 28 -4.98 -5.01 1.11
N PRO A 29 -6.23 -4.57 1.28
CA PRO A 29 -7.21 -4.58 0.20
C PRO A 29 -6.84 -3.63 -0.94
N LEU A 30 -6.26 -2.46 -0.61
CA LEU A 30 -6.06 -1.39 -1.58
C LEU A 30 -4.85 -0.53 -1.23
N LEU A 31 -3.92 -0.50 -2.17
CA LEU A 31 -2.97 0.57 -2.42
C LEU A 31 -3.49 1.38 -3.59
N LEU A 32 -3.49 2.70 -3.46
CA LEU A 32 -3.97 3.63 -4.49
C LEU A 32 -2.91 4.70 -4.75
N ALA A 33 -2.64 4.93 -6.03
CA ALA A 33 -1.86 6.06 -6.52
C ALA A 33 -2.63 6.74 -7.66
N LEU A 34 -2.76 8.06 -7.55
CA LEU A 34 -3.43 8.92 -8.51
C LEU A 34 -2.47 10.00 -8.97
N ALA A 35 -2.36 10.20 -10.27
CA ALA A 35 -1.59 11.27 -10.87
C ALA A 35 -2.52 12.00 -11.85
N PRO A 36 -3.29 13.01 -11.40
CA PRO A 36 -4.14 13.80 -12.27
C PRO A 36 -3.29 14.48 -13.34
N GLY A 37 -3.86 14.59 -14.55
CA GLY A 37 -3.15 15.06 -15.74
C GLY A 37 -2.52 16.44 -15.56
N GLY A 38 -1.40 16.68 -16.23
CA GLY A 38 -0.61 17.90 -16.11
C GLY A 38 0.88 17.61 -16.07
N LYS A 39 1.71 18.65 -15.90
CA LYS A 39 3.18 18.53 -15.91
C LYS A 39 3.66 17.49 -14.88
N SER A 40 4.32 16.44 -15.34
CA SER A 40 5.13 15.46 -14.58
C SER A 40 4.67 15.16 -13.14
N THR A 41 3.40 14.79 -12.98
CA THR A 41 2.84 14.39 -11.67
C THR A 41 3.14 12.92 -11.43
N THR A 42 3.60 12.56 -10.24
CA THR A 42 3.89 11.17 -9.86
C THR A 42 3.29 10.89 -8.49
N ALA A 43 2.79 9.67 -8.32
CA ALA A 43 2.31 9.17 -7.04
C ALA A 43 2.76 7.72 -6.90
N LYS A 44 3.25 7.34 -5.71
CA LYS A 44 3.70 6.00 -5.39
C LYS A 44 3.22 5.62 -3.99
N HIS A 45 2.61 4.46 -3.90
CA HIS A 45 2.18 3.83 -2.66
C HIS A 45 2.74 2.40 -2.64
N GLU A 46 3.69 2.15 -1.75
CA GLU A 46 4.45 0.91 -1.68
C GLU A 46 4.29 0.25 -0.31
N LEU A 47 4.09 -1.07 -0.29
CA LEU A 47 3.90 -1.86 0.91
C LEU A 47 5.11 -2.76 1.14
N PHE A 48 5.62 -2.74 2.37
CA PHE A 48 6.72 -3.56 2.82
C PHE A 48 6.24 -4.53 3.89
N PHE A 49 6.58 -5.82 3.76
CA PHE A 49 6.30 -6.86 4.74
C PHE A 49 7.61 -7.53 5.14
N ASN A 50 7.92 -7.53 6.44
CA ASN A 50 9.22 -7.95 6.99
C ASN A 50 10.40 -7.26 6.26
N GLY A 51 10.26 -5.98 5.96
CA GLY A 51 11.26 -5.17 5.24
C GLY A 51 11.34 -5.37 3.73
N ASN A 52 10.61 -6.32 3.15
CA ASN A 52 10.61 -6.59 1.71
C ASN A 52 9.45 -5.87 1.01
N SER A 53 9.71 -5.23 -0.14
CA SER A 53 8.64 -4.66 -0.98
C SER A 53 7.80 -5.78 -1.58
N VAL A 54 6.51 -5.82 -1.24
CA VAL A 54 5.59 -6.90 -1.64
C VAL A 54 4.48 -6.43 -2.57
N ALA A 55 4.17 -5.14 -2.57
CA ALA A 55 3.22 -4.55 -3.50
C ALA A 55 3.49 -3.06 -3.71
N LYS A 56 3.21 -2.58 -4.92
CA LYS A 56 3.37 -1.18 -5.30
C LYS A 56 2.23 -0.75 -6.23
N ALA A 57 1.63 0.40 -5.92
CA ALA A 57 0.83 1.20 -6.84
C ALA A 57 1.61 2.47 -7.21
N GLU A 58 1.83 2.72 -8.49
CA GLU A 58 2.55 3.85 -9.05
C GLU A 58 1.77 4.42 -10.24
N ALA A 59 1.52 5.73 -10.19
CA ALA A 59 0.83 6.46 -11.23
C ALA A 59 1.71 7.64 -11.70
N LYS A 60 1.67 7.91 -13.01
CA LYS A 60 2.36 9.05 -13.63
C LYS A 60 1.39 9.79 -14.53
N GLY A 61 1.26 11.09 -14.32
CA GLY A 61 0.59 12.00 -15.23
C GLY A 61 1.60 12.57 -16.20
N SER A 62 1.19 12.76 -17.45
CA SER A 62 2.01 13.34 -18.50
C SER A 62 1.20 14.26 -19.39
N VAL A 63 1.87 14.92 -20.33
CA VAL A 63 1.25 15.65 -21.42
C VAL A 63 1.70 14.98 -22.70
N ASN A 64 0.76 14.63 -23.59
CA ASN A 64 1.12 14.06 -24.88
C ASN A 64 1.68 15.14 -25.84
N LEU A 65 2.13 14.73 -27.03
CA LEU A 65 2.72 15.64 -28.02
C LEU A 65 1.76 16.75 -28.48
N ASP A 66 0.45 16.50 -28.42
CA ASP A 66 -0.61 17.45 -28.80
C ASP A 66 -1.03 18.40 -27.66
N GLY A 67 -0.34 18.36 -26.50
CA GLY A 67 -0.64 19.21 -25.35
C GLY A 67 -1.80 18.71 -24.48
N VAL A 68 -2.34 17.52 -24.74
CA VAL A 68 -3.45 16.93 -23.99
C VAL A 68 -2.92 16.28 -22.69
N PRO A 69 -3.46 16.62 -21.51
CA PRO A 69 -3.11 15.97 -20.26
C PRO A 69 -3.53 14.49 -20.24
N LEU A 70 -2.62 13.62 -19.81
CA LEU A 70 -2.88 12.21 -19.54
C LEU A 70 -2.81 11.97 -18.03
N SER A 71 -3.88 11.44 -17.46
CA SER A 71 -3.91 11.04 -16.06
C SER A 71 -3.46 9.59 -15.88
N GLY A 72 -2.67 9.34 -14.84
CA GLY A 72 -2.34 7.99 -14.38
C GLY A 72 -3.16 7.60 -13.16
N MET A 73 -3.64 6.35 -13.13
CA MET A 73 -4.19 5.74 -11.94
C MET A 73 -3.68 4.30 -11.85
N GLN A 74 -3.24 3.89 -10.67
CA GLN A 74 -2.97 2.49 -10.39
C GLN A 74 -3.51 2.11 -9.03
N THR A 75 -4.09 0.92 -8.98
CA THR A 75 -4.48 0.24 -7.75
C THR A 75 -3.80 -1.11 -7.63
N LYS A 76 -3.48 -1.53 -6.41
CA LYS A 76 -2.95 -2.86 -6.14
C LYS A 76 -3.48 -3.36 -4.80
N GLY A 77 -3.63 -4.67 -4.63
CA GLY A 77 -3.85 -5.30 -3.34
C GLY A 77 -2.72 -6.27 -3.03
N TRP A 78 -2.64 -6.70 -1.78
CA TRP A 78 -1.67 -7.71 -1.35
C TRP A 78 -2.24 -8.61 -0.26
N GLU A 79 -1.81 -9.86 -0.26
CA GLU A 79 -2.11 -10.83 0.78
C GLU A 79 -0.86 -11.64 1.11
N GLY A 80 -0.75 -12.07 2.35
CA GLY A 80 0.33 -12.92 2.81
C GLY A 80 -0.06 -13.72 4.04
N PHE A 81 0.91 -14.43 4.60
CA PHE A 81 0.74 -15.24 5.79
C PHE A 81 1.82 -14.94 6.82
N ILE A 82 1.45 -15.06 8.09
CA ILE A 82 2.35 -15.05 9.25
C ILE A 82 2.24 -16.43 9.86
N GLU A 83 3.34 -17.19 9.87
CA GLU A 83 3.35 -18.53 10.44
C GLU A 83 3.15 -18.49 11.97
N ALA A 84 2.68 -19.60 12.52
CA ALA A 84 2.46 -19.72 13.96
C ALA A 84 3.75 -19.41 14.74
N ASN A 85 3.60 -18.71 15.86
CA ASN A 85 4.67 -18.25 16.75
C ASN A 85 5.69 -17.29 16.11
N GLN A 86 5.40 -16.73 14.93
CA GLN A 86 6.22 -15.69 14.32
C GLN A 86 5.60 -14.31 14.50
N SER A 87 6.45 -13.33 14.76
CA SER A 87 6.13 -11.90 14.62
C SER A 87 6.39 -11.45 13.19
N ALA A 88 5.73 -10.37 12.79
CA ALA A 88 5.98 -9.74 11.50
C ALA A 88 5.96 -8.21 11.63
N THR A 89 6.53 -7.53 10.63
CA THR A 89 6.43 -6.08 10.50
C THR A 89 5.78 -5.72 9.17
N ILE A 90 5.04 -4.61 9.18
CA ILE A 90 4.42 -4.06 7.98
C ILE A 90 4.56 -2.55 7.98
N GLU A 91 4.89 -1.99 6.83
CA GLU A 91 5.11 -0.56 6.63
C GLU A 91 4.51 -0.18 5.28
N ALA A 92 3.80 0.94 5.23
CA ALA A 92 3.36 1.56 3.99
C ALA A 92 4.17 2.84 3.77
N ARG A 93 4.71 3.02 2.56
CA ARG A 93 5.43 4.22 2.14
C ARG A 93 4.68 4.91 1.02
N MET A 94 4.26 6.14 1.27
CA MET A 94 3.53 6.96 0.34
C MET A 94 4.39 8.17 -0.05
N SER A 95 4.43 8.48 -1.34
CA SER A 95 5.15 9.63 -1.88
C SER A 95 4.44 10.16 -3.12
N SER A 96 4.34 11.48 -3.26
CA SER A 96 3.77 12.13 -4.44
C SER A 96 4.52 13.41 -4.79
N SER A 97 4.49 13.79 -6.06
CA SER A 97 4.90 15.13 -6.54
C SER A 97 3.68 16.05 -6.68
N SER A 98 3.92 17.33 -7.01
CA SER A 98 2.84 18.34 -7.12
C SER A 98 1.67 17.84 -7.96
N GLY A 99 0.49 17.77 -7.35
CA GLY A 99 -0.75 17.28 -7.97
C GLY A 99 -1.00 15.78 -7.87
N GLY A 100 0.04 14.95 -7.65
CA GLY A 100 -0.11 13.53 -7.36
C GLY A 100 -0.78 13.30 -6.00
N SER A 101 -1.43 12.15 -5.84
CA SER A 101 -2.15 11.81 -4.62
C SER A 101 -2.08 10.32 -4.31
N THR A 102 -1.94 10.03 -3.01
CA THR A 102 -2.07 8.72 -2.39
C THR A 102 -2.86 8.91 -1.10
N PRO A 103 -3.56 7.89 -0.58
CA PRO A 103 -4.07 7.92 0.79
C PRO A 103 -2.96 8.25 1.79
N SER A 104 -3.29 8.92 2.91
CA SER A 104 -2.33 9.21 3.99
C SER A 104 -2.01 7.98 4.85
N SER A 105 -2.82 6.93 4.74
CA SER A 105 -2.71 5.70 5.51
C SER A 105 -3.19 4.48 4.72
N THR A 106 -2.87 3.29 5.25
CA THR A 106 -3.22 2.00 4.66
C THR A 106 -3.95 1.13 5.66
N THR A 107 -5.06 0.56 5.23
CA THR A 107 -5.83 -0.41 6.02
C THR A 107 -5.23 -1.80 5.88
N ILE A 108 -5.09 -2.49 7.00
CA ILE A 108 -4.65 -3.89 7.07
C ILE A 108 -5.69 -4.69 7.84
N TYR A 109 -6.01 -5.85 7.28
CA TYR A 109 -6.82 -6.87 7.93
C TYR A 109 -5.95 -8.06 8.30
N ILE A 110 -6.11 -8.55 9.52
CA ILE A 110 -5.45 -9.77 10.00
C ILE A 110 -6.53 -10.69 10.58
N GLY A 111 -6.39 -11.98 10.33
CA GLY A 111 -7.24 -13.01 10.91
C GLY A 111 -6.62 -14.39 10.81
N ALA A 112 -7.24 -15.36 11.48
CA ALA A 112 -6.85 -16.77 11.38
C ALA A 112 -6.84 -17.22 9.90
N ALA A 113 -5.77 -17.92 9.52
CA ALA A 113 -5.58 -18.52 8.19
C ALA A 113 -6.23 -19.90 8.10
#